data_AF-A0A7Z6MAG4-F1
#
_entry.id   AF-A0A7Z6MAG4-F1
#
_cell.length_a   1.000
_cell.length_b   1.000
_cell.length_c   1.000
_cell.angle_alpha   90.00
_cell.angle_beta   90.00
_cell.angle_gamma   90.00
#
_symmetry.space_group_name_H-M   'P 1'
#
loop_
_entity.id
_entity.type
_entity.pdbx_description
1 polymer ?
#
loop_
_entity_poly.entity_id
_entity_poly.type
_entity_poly.pdbx_seq_one_letter_code
_entity_poly.pdbx_strand_id
1 'polypeptide(L)'
;MEKSEERKSGSSHVANKKSSLRTVGEFLREARQGRNLSVEDLSSSLRIGKEQLIALESGDESALPEKVFIRAMVRRIAEKLNLDTSFILEELNEKKKNEPKPSPVIKKKNTRKNKNFNPFIIVILSGALGLFTSIMLLKYIQKGQNDSLNPQRSDIFLLDKKISS
;
A
#
# COMPACT_ATOMS: atom_id res chain seq x y z
N MET A 1 -27.66 -48.71 -39.14
CA MET A 1 -26.69 -47.87 -39.86
C MET A 1 -26.92 -46.46 -39.38
N GLU A 2 -26.32 -46.14 -38.23
CA GLU A 2 -25.01 -45.45 -38.16
C GLU A 2 -25.27 -43.94 -38.06
N LYS A 3 -25.52 -43.45 -36.84
CA LYS A 3 -24.51 -42.94 -35.90
C LYS A 3 -23.80 -41.70 -36.45
N SER A 4 -24.23 -40.57 -35.94
CA SER A 4 -23.37 -39.42 -35.69
C SER A 4 -23.97 -38.60 -34.55
N GLU A 5 -23.85 -39.18 -33.35
CA GLU A 5 -23.58 -38.38 -32.16
C GLU A 5 -22.27 -37.60 -32.37
N GLU A 6 -22.12 -36.54 -31.58
CA GLU A 6 -20.86 -35.85 -31.24
C GLU A 6 -20.42 -34.73 -32.19
N ARG A 7 -20.13 -33.50 -31.71
CA ARG A 7 -19.70 -33.10 -30.36
C ARG A 7 -19.70 -31.57 -30.20
N LYS A 8 -20.08 -31.15 -28.99
CA LYS A 8 -19.43 -30.15 -28.12
C LYS A 8 -19.48 -28.67 -28.56
N SER A 9 -20.20 -27.85 -27.80
CA SER A 9 -19.69 -27.20 -26.58
C SER A 9 -18.62 -26.16 -26.89
N GLY A 10 -19.04 -24.89 -26.91
CA GLY A 10 -18.15 -23.73 -26.99
C GLY A 10 -18.74 -22.50 -26.29
N SER A 11 -19.58 -22.69 -25.26
CA SER A 11 -19.87 -21.63 -24.29
C SER A 11 -19.02 -21.88 -23.06
N SER A 12 -18.46 -20.81 -22.49
CA SER A 12 -17.71 -20.72 -21.21
C SER A 12 -16.17 -20.89 -21.21
N HIS A 13 -15.43 -20.11 -22.03
CA HIS A 13 -14.03 -19.76 -21.72
C HIS A 13 -13.68 -18.26 -21.91
N VAL A 14 -14.68 -17.40 -22.15
CA VAL A 14 -14.47 -15.95 -22.38
C VAL A 14 -14.51 -15.12 -21.09
N ALA A 15 -14.87 -15.73 -19.95
CA ALA A 15 -14.86 -15.07 -18.66
C ALA A 15 -13.45 -15.09 -18.05
N ASN A 16 -12.86 -13.90 -17.94
CA ASN A 16 -11.84 -13.54 -16.96
C ASN A 16 -10.37 -13.80 -17.30
N LYS A 17 -9.88 -13.30 -18.45
CA LYS A 17 -8.47 -12.92 -18.57
C LYS A 17 -8.36 -11.41 -18.77
N LYS A 18 -8.44 -10.67 -17.67
CA LYS A 18 -8.12 -9.24 -17.64
C LYS A 18 -6.73 -9.03 -18.25
N SER A 19 -6.58 -8.08 -19.17
CA SER A 19 -5.28 -7.81 -19.78
C SER A 19 -4.29 -7.34 -18.71
N SER A 20 -2.99 -7.66 -18.84
CA SER A 20 -1.96 -7.22 -17.87
C SER A 20 -1.95 -5.70 -17.68
N LEU A 21 -2.18 -4.96 -18.78
CA LEU A 21 -2.31 -3.50 -18.74
C LEU A 21 -3.51 -3.07 -17.88
N ARG A 22 -4.65 -3.74 -17.99
CA ARG A 22 -5.85 -3.43 -17.19
C ARG A 22 -5.63 -3.79 -15.72
N THR A 23 -4.94 -4.86 -15.41
CA THR A 23 -4.56 -5.19 -14.02
C THR A 23 -3.66 -4.10 -13.42
N VAL A 24 -2.62 -3.70 -14.15
CA VAL A 24 -1.72 -2.60 -13.75
C VAL A 24 -2.47 -1.29 -13.62
N GLY A 25 -3.34 -0.95 -14.59
CA GLY A 25 -4.13 0.27 -14.60
C GLY A 25 -5.02 0.41 -13.38
N GLU A 26 -5.76 -0.66 -13.05
CA GLU A 26 -6.62 -0.67 -11.86
C GLU A 26 -5.80 -0.53 -10.57
N PHE A 27 -4.64 -1.18 -10.48
CA PHE A 27 -3.73 -1.01 -9.34
C PHE A 27 -3.21 0.43 -9.18
N LEU A 28 -2.84 1.09 -10.29
CA LEU A 28 -2.42 2.49 -10.26
C LEU A 28 -3.55 3.42 -9.83
N ARG A 29 -4.79 3.15 -10.28
CA ARG A 29 -5.99 3.89 -9.89
C ARG A 29 -6.26 3.76 -8.40
N GLU A 30 -6.24 2.54 -7.87
CA GLU A 30 -6.44 2.28 -6.44
C GLU A 30 -5.38 2.99 -5.59
N ALA A 31 -4.11 2.93 -5.99
CA ALA A 31 -3.03 3.62 -5.30
C ALA A 31 -3.17 5.15 -5.35
N ARG A 32 -3.64 5.72 -6.46
CA ARG A 32 -3.95 7.15 -6.58
C ARG A 32 -5.08 7.54 -5.63
N GLN A 33 -6.18 6.79 -5.66
CA GLN A 33 -7.35 7.04 -4.82
C GLN A 33 -7.04 6.89 -3.33
N GLY A 34 -6.25 5.87 -2.94
CA GLY A 34 -5.79 5.69 -1.57
C GLY A 34 -4.90 6.83 -1.04
N ARG A 35 -4.40 7.70 -1.93
CA ARG A 35 -3.66 8.92 -1.60
C ARG A 35 -4.51 10.19 -1.75
N ASN A 36 -5.81 10.07 -2.02
CA ASN A 36 -6.73 11.19 -2.27
C ASN A 36 -6.26 12.15 -3.37
N LEU A 37 -5.55 11.65 -4.38
CA LEU A 37 -5.12 12.45 -5.52
C LEU A 37 -6.19 12.41 -6.62
N SER A 38 -6.56 13.56 -7.16
CA SER A 38 -7.40 13.60 -8.37
C SER A 38 -6.60 13.19 -9.61
N VAL A 39 -7.31 12.90 -10.71
CA VAL A 39 -6.67 12.64 -12.01
C VAL A 39 -5.92 13.90 -12.46
N GLU A 40 -6.51 15.06 -12.25
CA GLU A 40 -5.95 16.39 -12.50
C GLU A 40 -4.61 16.57 -11.79
N ASP A 41 -4.56 16.30 -10.49
CA ASP A 41 -3.36 16.54 -9.67
C ASP A 41 -2.21 15.64 -10.10
N LEU A 42 -2.50 14.35 -10.28
CA LEU A 42 -1.48 13.38 -10.64
C LEU A 42 -0.95 13.64 -12.04
N SER A 43 -1.84 13.83 -13.02
CA SER A 43 -1.47 14.11 -14.41
C SER A 43 -0.65 15.40 -14.54
N SER A 44 -1.07 16.48 -13.86
CA SER A 44 -0.36 17.76 -13.86
C SER A 44 1.03 17.63 -13.24
N SER A 45 1.14 16.94 -12.10
CA SER A 45 2.44 16.73 -11.43
C SER A 45 3.44 15.92 -12.28
N LEU A 46 2.93 15.05 -13.15
CA LEU A 46 3.71 14.19 -14.03
C LEU A 46 3.88 14.76 -15.45
N ARG A 47 3.20 15.87 -15.77
CA ARG A 47 3.16 16.43 -17.13
C ARG A 47 2.75 15.39 -18.17
N ILE A 48 1.70 14.64 -17.88
CA ILE A 48 1.05 13.71 -18.81
C ILE A 48 -0.37 14.20 -19.09
N GLY A 49 -0.96 13.81 -20.22
CA GLY A 49 -2.35 14.15 -20.52
C GLY A 49 -3.30 13.48 -19.53
N LYS A 50 -4.37 14.18 -19.12
CA LYS A 50 -5.42 13.60 -18.27
C LYS A 50 -6.04 12.35 -18.92
N GLU A 51 -6.33 12.44 -20.22
CA GLU A 51 -6.88 11.34 -21.01
C GLU A 51 -5.95 10.13 -21.01
N GLN A 52 -4.63 10.34 -21.08
CA GLN A 52 -3.64 9.26 -21.03
C GLN A 52 -3.59 8.60 -19.65
N LEU A 53 -3.71 9.37 -18.57
CA LEU A 53 -3.80 8.81 -17.23
C LEU A 53 -5.09 7.99 -17.06
N ILE A 54 -6.22 8.49 -17.55
CA ILE A 54 -7.50 7.77 -17.53
C ILE A 54 -7.42 6.49 -18.34
N ALA A 55 -6.90 6.55 -19.57
CA ALA A 55 -6.72 5.39 -20.44
C ALA A 55 -5.78 4.35 -19.80
N LEU A 56 -4.74 4.81 -19.12
CA LEU A 56 -3.85 3.90 -18.40
C LEU A 56 -4.56 3.24 -17.21
N GLU A 57 -5.33 4.00 -16.43
CA GLU A 57 -6.10 3.49 -15.28
C GLU A 57 -7.25 2.54 -15.68
N SER A 58 -7.85 2.74 -16.84
CA SER A 58 -8.88 1.86 -17.40
C SER A 58 -8.31 0.66 -18.16
N GLY A 59 -7.02 0.69 -18.49
CA GLY A 59 -6.38 -0.32 -19.31
C GLY A 59 -6.75 -0.27 -20.79
N ASP A 60 -7.20 0.89 -21.28
CA ASP A 60 -7.51 1.13 -22.68
C ASP A 60 -6.22 1.32 -23.49
N GLU A 61 -5.71 0.22 -24.06
CA GLU A 61 -4.51 0.22 -24.89
C GLU A 61 -4.67 1.04 -26.18
N SER A 62 -5.90 1.31 -26.64
CA SER A 62 -6.17 2.02 -27.90
C SER A 62 -5.99 3.53 -27.81
N ALA A 63 -6.22 4.10 -26.62
CA ALA A 63 -6.05 5.52 -26.34
C ALA A 63 -4.64 5.87 -25.81
N LEU A 64 -3.71 4.90 -25.85
CA LEU A 64 -2.35 5.06 -25.33
C LEU A 64 -1.30 5.17 -26.45
N PRO A 65 -0.18 5.88 -26.20
CA PRO A 65 0.96 5.90 -27.12
C PRO A 65 1.64 4.54 -27.26
N GLU A 66 2.73 4.46 -28.03
CA GLU A 66 3.47 3.20 -28.20
C GLU A 66 3.92 2.57 -26.86
N LYS A 67 4.04 1.24 -26.84
CA LYS A 67 4.36 0.44 -25.64
C LYS A 67 5.59 0.91 -24.87
N VAL A 68 6.59 1.49 -25.54
CA VAL A 68 7.79 2.04 -24.90
C VAL A 68 7.42 3.23 -24.00
N PHE A 69 6.55 4.12 -24.49
CA PHE A 69 6.05 5.27 -23.73
C PHE A 69 5.10 4.85 -22.61
N ILE A 70 4.23 3.86 -22.84
CA ILE A 70 3.36 3.30 -21.79
C ILE A 70 4.23 2.83 -20.61
N ARG A 71 5.28 2.05 -20.89
CA ARG A 71 6.19 1.56 -19.85
C ARG A 71 6.87 2.69 -19.08
N ALA A 72 7.30 3.74 -19.77
CA ALA A 72 7.90 4.91 -19.14
C ALA A 72 6.90 5.67 -18.27
N MET A 73 5.65 5.81 -18.72
CA MET A 73 4.57 6.46 -17.99
C MET A 73 4.19 5.67 -16.73
N VAL A 74 3.97 4.35 -16.85
CA VAL A 74 3.70 3.46 -15.72
C VAL A 74 4.79 3.57 -14.66
N ARG A 75 6.07 3.58 -15.09
CA ARG A 75 7.19 3.78 -14.19
C ARG A 75 7.11 5.10 -13.42
N ARG A 76 6.91 6.22 -14.13
CA ARG A 76 6.85 7.55 -13.50
C ARG A 76 5.68 7.67 -12.53
N ILE A 77 4.53 7.09 -12.87
CA ILE A 77 3.34 7.04 -12.00
C ILE A 77 3.63 6.20 -10.75
N ALA A 78 4.19 5.00 -10.92
CA ALA A 78 4.58 4.13 -9.80
C ALA A 78 5.56 4.83 -8.85
N GLU A 79 6.59 5.49 -9.38
CA GLU A 79 7.55 6.26 -8.60
C GLU A 79 6.87 7.42 -7.85
N LYS A 80 5.96 8.16 -8.51
CA LYS A 80 5.21 9.26 -7.87
C LYS A 80 4.25 8.77 -6.78
N LEU A 81 3.67 7.59 -6.94
CA LEU A 81 2.81 6.94 -5.96
C LEU A 81 3.59 6.09 -4.94
N ASN A 82 4.93 6.17 -4.93
CA ASN A 82 5.83 5.39 -4.06
C ASN A 82 5.51 3.87 -4.05
N LEU A 83 5.25 3.30 -5.22
CA LEU A 83 4.97 1.88 -5.40
C LEU A 83 6.23 1.12 -5.83
N ASP A 84 6.24 -0.20 -5.64
CA ASP A 84 7.31 -1.05 -6.18
C ASP A 84 7.22 -1.10 -7.71
N THR A 85 8.04 -0.25 -8.33
CA THR A 85 8.13 -0.11 -9.78
C THR A 85 8.62 -1.40 -10.45
N SER A 86 9.47 -2.19 -9.80
CA SER A 86 9.98 -3.45 -10.36
C SER A 86 8.83 -4.42 -10.61
N PHE A 87 8.02 -4.61 -9.58
CA PHE A 87 6.89 -5.52 -9.57
C PHE A 87 5.84 -5.12 -10.61
N ILE A 88 5.43 -3.84 -10.63
CA ILE A 88 4.44 -3.33 -11.59
C ILE A 88 4.92 -3.49 -13.05
N LEU A 89 6.19 -3.20 -13.31
CA LEU A 89 6.74 -3.33 -14.65
C LEU A 89 6.91 -4.79 -15.09
N GLU A 90 7.06 -5.73 -14.15
CA GLU A 90 7.11 -7.16 -14.43
C GLU A 90 5.75 -7.69 -14.86
N GLU A 91 4.70 -7.37 -14.10
CA GLU A 91 3.30 -7.65 -14.44
C GLU A 91 2.93 -7.13 -15.84
N LEU A 92 3.36 -5.90 -16.17
CA LEU A 92 3.12 -5.31 -17.49
C LEU A 92 3.82 -6.09 -18.64
N ASN A 93 4.97 -6.73 -18.37
CA ASN A 93 5.79 -7.41 -19.37
C ASN A 93 5.36 -8.85 -19.68
N GLU A 94 4.46 -9.47 -18.91
CA GLU A 94 4.11 -10.90 -19.09
C GLU A 94 3.60 -11.24 -20.50
N LYS A 95 3.14 -10.26 -21.28
CA LYS A 95 2.82 -10.43 -22.72
C LYS A 95 4.03 -10.84 -23.59
N LYS A 96 5.29 -10.69 -23.15
CA LYS A 96 6.50 -10.92 -23.99
C LYS A 96 7.04 -12.35 -24.04
N LYS A 97 6.56 -13.29 -23.21
CA LYS A 97 7.17 -14.64 -23.15
C LYS A 97 6.89 -15.54 -24.36
N ASN A 98 5.97 -15.16 -25.27
CA ASN A 98 5.51 -16.03 -26.36
C ASN A 98 5.98 -15.62 -27.77
N GLU A 99 6.97 -14.74 -27.92
CA GLU A 99 7.57 -14.43 -29.22
C GLU A 99 9.03 -14.92 -29.27
N PRO A 100 9.42 -15.79 -30.24
CA PRO A 100 10.81 -16.12 -30.46
C PRO A 100 11.51 -14.88 -31.03
N LYS A 101 12.36 -14.24 -30.23
CA LYS A 101 13.15 -13.08 -30.67
C LYS A 101 14.53 -13.51 -31.15
N PRO A 102 14.96 -13.10 -32.36
CA PRO A 102 16.35 -13.21 -32.76
C PRO A 102 17.21 -12.15 -32.04
N SER A 103 18.19 -12.66 -31.30
CA SER A 103 19.50 -12.12 -30.96
C SER A 103 19.67 -10.89 -30.03
N PRO A 104 20.78 -10.84 -29.25
CA PRO A 104 20.86 -10.08 -28.02
C PRO A 104 21.68 -8.78 -28.19
N VAL A 105 21.11 -7.64 -27.81
CA VAL A 105 21.91 -6.46 -27.43
C VAL A 105 21.76 -6.25 -25.94
N ILE A 106 22.85 -6.55 -25.24
CA ILE A 106 23.03 -6.48 -23.79
C ILE A 106 22.80 -5.04 -23.32
N LYS A 107 21.61 -4.73 -22.80
CA LYS A 107 21.41 -3.53 -21.97
C LYS A 107 21.68 -3.90 -20.52
N LYS A 108 22.89 -3.60 -20.07
CA LYS A 108 23.36 -3.71 -18.68
C LYS A 108 22.33 -3.03 -17.76
N LYS A 109 21.52 -3.82 -17.05
CA LYS A 109 20.52 -3.35 -16.09
C LYS A 109 21.26 -2.84 -14.86
N ASN A 110 21.70 -1.58 -14.88
CA ASN A 110 22.07 -0.88 -13.66
C ASN A 110 20.80 -0.74 -12.81
N THR A 111 20.57 -1.70 -11.92
CA THR A 111 19.60 -1.62 -10.84
C THR A 111 20.09 -0.55 -9.86
N ARG A 112 19.85 0.73 -10.18
CA ARG A 112 19.90 1.79 -9.18
C ARG A 112 18.72 1.56 -8.24
N LYS A 113 18.94 0.73 -7.23
CA LYS A 113 18.07 0.51 -6.08
C LYS A 113 18.14 1.80 -5.24
N ASN A 114 17.43 2.84 -5.67
CA ASN A 114 17.38 4.08 -4.91
C ASN A 114 16.37 3.91 -3.77
N LYS A 115 16.81 3.20 -2.71
CA LYS A 115 16.15 3.28 -1.41
C LYS A 115 16.55 4.63 -0.83
N ASN A 116 15.69 5.63 -0.97
CA ASN A 116 15.78 6.85 -0.16
C ASN A 116 15.40 6.48 1.28
N PHE A 117 16.25 5.69 1.94
CA PHE A 117 16.13 5.28 3.32
C PHE A 117 16.61 6.47 4.14
N ASN A 118 15.68 7.33 4.57
CA ASN A 118 16.02 8.48 5.40
C ASN A 118 16.14 7.98 6.85
N PRO A 119 17.35 7.81 7.41
CA PRO A 119 17.56 7.16 8.72
C PRO A 119 16.94 7.94 9.88
N PHE A 120 16.64 9.22 9.67
CA PHE A 120 15.95 10.08 10.63
C PHE A 120 14.51 9.62 10.95
N ILE A 121 13.83 8.92 10.04
CA ILE A 121 12.46 8.42 10.28
C ILE A 121 12.43 7.33 11.37
N ILE A 122 13.52 6.55 11.50
CA ILE A 122 13.64 5.47 12.50
C ILE A 122 13.89 6.04 13.90
N VAL A 123 14.65 7.15 13.98
CA VAL A 123 15.00 7.81 15.24
C VAL A 123 13.80 8.55 15.85
N ILE A 124 12.90 9.10 15.03
CA ILE A 124 11.69 9.80 15.52
C ILE A 124 10.66 8.81 16.09
N LEU A 125 10.58 7.58 15.56
CA LEU A 125 9.62 6.57 16.00
C LEU A 125 10.03 5.87 17.31
N SER A 126 11.34 5.72 17.59
CA SER A 126 11.83 5.08 18.82
C SER A 126 11.67 5.97 20.06
N GLY A 127 11.86 7.29 19.92
CA GLY A 127 11.69 8.25 21.02
C GLY A 127 10.25 8.34 21.53
N ALA A 128 9.25 8.27 20.64
CA ALA A 128 7.84 8.34 21.00
C ALA A 128 7.38 7.12 21.81
N LEU A 129 7.86 5.90 21.46
CA LEU A 129 7.57 4.67 22.19
C LEU A 129 8.25 4.63 23.57
N GLY A 130 9.47 5.18 23.68
CA GLY A 130 10.18 5.30 24.96
C GLY A 130 9.48 6.27 25.92
N LEU A 131 9.05 7.44 25.43
CA LEU A 131 8.29 8.40 26.24
C LEU A 131 6.92 7.84 26.63
N PHE A 132 6.24 7.13 25.72
CA PHE A 132 4.94 6.53 25.99
C PHE A 132 5.02 5.42 27.06
N THR A 133 6.00 4.53 26.96
CA THR A 133 6.22 3.47 27.96
C THR A 133 6.66 4.04 29.32
N SER A 134 7.47 5.10 29.34
CA SER A 134 7.89 5.79 30.56
C SER A 134 6.70 6.46 31.29
N ILE A 135 5.83 7.17 30.55
CA ILE A 135 4.61 7.78 31.11
C ILE A 135 3.64 6.70 31.64
N MET A 136 3.48 5.59 30.91
CA MET A 136 2.66 4.46 31.34
C MET A 136 3.17 3.82 32.63
N LEU A 137 4.49 3.64 32.77
CA LEU A 137 5.09 3.05 33.96
C LEU A 137 4.93 3.96 35.19
N LEU A 138 5.08 5.28 35.04
CA LEU A 138 4.85 6.25 36.12
C LEU A 138 3.40 6.23 36.61
N LYS A 139 2.41 6.13 35.69
CA LYS A 139 1.00 5.99 36.09
C LYS A 139 0.69 4.66 36.77
N TYR A 140 1.35 3.58 36.33
CA TYR A 140 1.18 2.25 36.93
C TYR A 140 1.69 2.22 38.38
N ILE A 141 2.83 2.87 38.65
CA ILE A 141 3.41 2.97 40.00
C ILE A 141 2.53 3.82 40.92
N GLN A 142 2.03 4.97 40.45
CA GLN A 142 1.12 5.81 41.25
C GLN A 142 -0.21 5.10 41.58
N LYS A 143 -0.74 4.28 40.66
CA LYS A 143 -1.98 3.52 40.89
C LYS A 143 -1.84 2.48 42.02
N GLY A 144 -0.63 1.99 42.29
CA GLY A 144 -0.37 1.04 43.38
C GLY A 144 -0.29 1.63 44.79
N GLN A 145 -0.16 2.96 44.94
CA GLN A 145 -0.11 3.62 46.26
C GLN A 145 -1.37 4.45 46.61
N ASN A 146 -2.18 4.82 45.63
CA ASN A 146 -3.39 5.62 45.89
C ASN A 146 -4.50 4.83 46.62
N ASP A 147 -4.48 3.49 46.55
CA ASP A 147 -5.45 2.64 47.25
C ASP A 147 -5.15 2.49 48.76
N SER A 148 -3.98 2.94 49.24
CA SER A 148 -3.55 2.79 50.64
C SER A 148 -3.58 4.08 51.47
N LEU A 149 -4.08 5.20 50.93
CA LEU A 149 -4.09 6.51 51.61
C LEU A 149 -5.51 7.08 51.87
N ASN A 150 -6.47 6.24 52.27
CA ASN A 150 -7.64 6.73 53.01
C ASN A 150 -7.85 5.99 54.35
N PRO A 151 -7.07 6.33 55.40
CA PRO A 151 -7.23 5.77 56.74
C PRO A 151 -8.16 6.59 57.66
N GLN A 152 -8.91 7.58 57.15
CA GLN A 152 -9.67 8.51 57.98
C GLN A 152 -11.09 8.01 58.33
N ARG A 153 -11.23 6.89 59.06
CA ARG A 153 -12.56 6.49 59.56
C ARG A 153 -12.69 5.57 60.80
N SER A 154 -11.78 5.53 61.77
CA SER A 154 -12.09 4.82 63.03
C SER A 154 -11.55 5.39 64.35
N ASP A 155 -10.58 6.30 64.34
CA ASP A 155 -9.87 6.62 65.60
C ASP A 155 -10.58 7.67 66.48
N ILE A 156 -11.65 8.29 66.00
CA ILE A 156 -12.51 9.20 66.79
C ILE A 156 -13.42 8.44 67.78
N PHE A 157 -13.56 7.11 67.67
CA PHE A 157 -14.47 6.35 68.54
C PHE A 157 -13.87 5.94 69.90
N LEU A 158 -12.55 6.05 70.09
CA LEU A 158 -11.89 5.60 71.32
C LEU A 158 -11.61 6.71 72.34
N LEU A 159 -11.84 7.98 71.99
CA LEU A 159 -11.61 9.12 72.89
C LEU A 159 -12.82 9.51 73.74
N ASP A 160 -14.03 9.11 73.36
CA ASP A 160 -15.25 9.45 74.11
C ASP A 160 -15.51 8.51 75.31
N LYS A 161 -15.05 7.26 75.24
CA LYS A 161 -15.32 6.25 76.28
C LYS A 161 -14.53 6.43 77.58
N LYS A 162 -13.52 7.30 77.61
CA LYS A 162 -12.66 7.51 78.79
C LYS A 162 -13.04 8.72 79.64
N ILE A 163 -14.05 9.50 79.25
CA ILE A 163 -14.48 10.70 79.97
C ILE A 163 -15.73 10.42 80.84
N SER A 164 -16.36 9.23 80.71
CA SER A 164 -17.59 8.87 81.41
C SER A 164 -17.47 7.69 82.40
N SER A 165 -16.30 7.43 82.98
CA SER A 165 -16.18 6.51 84.13
C SER A 165 -15.18 6.98 85.16
#